data_AF-A0A0B2PMR1-F1
#
_entry.id   AF-A0A0B2PMR1-F1
#
_cell.length_a   1.000
_cell.length_b   1.000
_cell.length_c   1.000
_cell.angle_alpha   90.00
_cell.angle_beta   90.00
_cell.angle_gamma   90.00
#
_symmetry.space_group_name_H-M   'P 1'
#
loop_
_entity.id
_entity.type
_entity.pdbx_description
1 polymer ?
#
loop_
_entity_poly.entity_id
_entity_poly.type
_entity_poly.pdbx_seq_one_letter_code
_entity_poly.pdbx_strand_id
1 'polypeptide(L)'
;MERISGGKKIWALGPFNPLAIEKKESKGRHLCMEWLDKQDPNSVIYVSFGTTTSFKEDQIEQIATGLEQSKQKFIWVLRDADKGDIFDGNETKRYELPNGFEERIKGIGLIVRDWAPQLEILSHTSTGGFMSHCGWNSCLESITMGVPIASWPMHSDQPRNTVLITQVLKVGLVVKDWAQRNALVTASVVEKVVRRLIETEEGDEIRQRAVRLKNAIHRSKDEGGVSHLEMESFIAHITN
;
A
#
# COMPACT_ATOMS: atom_id res chain seq x y z
N MET A 1 -9.63 24.04 15.32
CA MET A 1 -10.07 23.56 16.65
C MET A 1 -11.51 23.03 16.62
N GLU A 2 -11.67 21.77 16.21
CA GLU A 2 -12.90 21.02 16.49
C GLU A 2 -12.86 20.53 17.93
N ARG A 3 -13.91 20.84 18.71
CA ARG A 3 -14.08 20.34 20.07
C ARG A 3 -14.92 19.06 20.00
N ILE A 4 -14.38 17.92 20.42
CA ILE A 4 -15.20 16.74 20.71
C ILE A 4 -15.89 16.94 22.07
N SER A 5 -17.09 16.35 22.23
CA SER A 5 -17.84 16.32 23.50
C SER A 5 -16.92 16.12 24.70
N GLY A 6 -16.88 17.11 25.60
CA GLY A 6 -16.04 17.10 26.80
C GLY A 6 -15.02 18.24 26.92
N GLY A 7 -14.97 19.19 25.97
CA GLY A 7 -14.18 20.42 26.11
C GLY A 7 -12.66 20.26 25.96
N LYS A 8 -12.19 19.06 25.61
CA LYS A 8 -10.78 18.79 25.32
C LYS A 8 -10.40 19.35 23.95
N LYS A 9 -9.26 20.04 23.88
CA LYS A 9 -8.66 20.48 22.60
C LYS A 9 -8.07 19.26 21.88
N ILE A 10 -8.22 19.23 20.56
CA ILE A 10 -7.70 18.18 19.69
C ILE A 10 -6.97 18.85 18.54
N TRP A 11 -5.81 18.30 18.19
CA TRP A 11 -4.97 18.75 17.09
C TRP A 11 -4.73 17.61 16.10
N ALA A 12 -4.90 17.91 14.82
CA ALA A 12 -4.64 16.97 13.73
C ALA A 12 -3.24 17.22 13.17
N LEU A 13 -2.23 16.61 13.81
CA LEU A 13 -0.80 16.92 13.56
C LEU A 13 -0.15 16.10 12.43
N GLY A 14 -0.89 15.16 11.85
CA GLY A 14 -0.36 14.29 10.79
C GLY A 14 -0.34 14.93 9.40
N PRO A 15 0.19 14.22 8.39
CA PRO A 15 0.86 12.91 8.52
C PRO A 15 2.30 13.02 9.03
N PHE A 16 2.84 11.99 9.69
CA PHE A 16 4.22 11.99 10.22
C PHE A 16 5.24 11.23 9.37
N ASN A 17 4.80 10.56 8.29
CA ASN A 17 5.74 9.96 7.35
C ASN A 17 6.46 11.03 6.51
N PRO A 18 7.68 10.74 6.02
CA PRO A 18 8.35 11.61 5.05
C PRO A 18 7.47 11.83 3.81
N LEU A 19 7.32 13.09 3.41
CA LEU A 19 6.55 13.48 2.22
C LEU A 19 7.40 13.54 0.95
N ALA A 20 8.72 13.61 1.12
CA ALA A 20 9.70 13.53 0.06
C ALA A 20 10.78 12.53 0.49
N ILE A 21 11.27 11.75 -0.47
CA ILE A 21 12.44 10.90 -0.27
C ILE A 21 13.60 11.57 -0.99
N GLU A 22 14.64 11.90 -0.25
CA GLU A 22 15.88 12.38 -0.84
C GLU A 22 16.47 11.27 -1.72
N LYS A 23 16.74 11.59 -2.99
CA LYS A 23 17.52 10.71 -3.87
C LYS A 23 18.95 10.67 -3.35
N LYS A 24 19.27 9.71 -2.49
CA LYS A 24 20.66 9.40 -2.17
C LYS A 24 21.27 8.69 -3.37
N GLU A 25 22.30 9.27 -3.97
CA GLU A 25 23.22 8.52 -4.82
C GLU A 25 23.98 7.54 -3.92
N SER A 26 23.45 6.32 -3.77
CA SER A 26 24.15 5.27 -3.05
C SER A 26 24.63 4.18 -4.01
N LYS A 27 25.87 3.74 -3.79
CA LYS A 27 26.30 2.41 -4.24
C LYS A 27 25.47 1.38 -3.47
N GLY A 28 24.71 0.54 -4.18
CA GLY A 28 23.85 -0.50 -3.60
C GLY A 28 22.38 -0.10 -3.42
N ARG A 29 21.72 0.39 -4.48
CA ARG A 29 20.26 0.61 -4.48
C ARG A 29 19.54 -0.74 -4.36
N HIS A 30 18.39 -0.74 -3.69
CA HIS A 30 17.58 -1.95 -3.54
C HIS A 30 17.12 -2.46 -4.92
N LEU A 31 17.11 -3.79 -5.13
CA LEU A 31 16.72 -4.43 -6.40
C LEU A 31 15.36 -3.94 -6.93
N CYS A 32 14.40 -3.68 -6.03
CA CYS A 32 13.11 -3.09 -6.38
C CYS A 32 13.26 -1.78 -7.16
N MET A 33 14.15 -0.89 -6.72
CA MET A 33 14.34 0.41 -7.34
C MET A 33 15.01 0.27 -8.71
N GLU A 34 16.01 -0.60 -8.83
CA GLU A 34 16.65 -0.89 -10.12
C GLU A 34 15.69 -1.54 -11.13
N TRP A 35 14.74 -2.34 -10.65
CA TRP A 35 13.71 -2.94 -11.47
C TRP A 35 12.63 -1.92 -11.86
N LEU A 36 12.18 -1.07 -10.93
CA LEU A 36 11.20 -0.01 -11.16
C LEU A 36 11.69 1.05 -12.15
N ASP A 37 12.96 1.42 -12.10
CA ASP A 37 13.59 2.39 -13.02
C ASP A 37 13.42 2.00 -14.51
N LYS A 38 13.17 0.71 -14.79
CA LYS A 38 13.01 0.16 -16.15
C LYS A 38 11.54 0.06 -16.60
N GLN A 39 10.59 0.48 -15.75
CA GLN A 39 9.16 0.35 -16.01
C GLN A 39 8.52 1.68 -16.35
N ASP A 40 7.48 1.64 -17.17
CA ASP A 40 6.72 2.82 -17.56
C ASP A 40 6.03 3.47 -16.34
N PRO A 41 5.80 4.80 -16.38
CA PRO A 41 5.05 5.49 -15.33
C PRO A 41 3.70 4.84 -15.06
N ASN A 42 3.33 4.71 -13.77
CA ASN A 42 2.07 4.14 -13.31
C ASN A 42 1.75 2.71 -13.81
N SER A 43 2.73 1.93 -14.27
CA SER A 43 2.48 0.61 -14.85
C SER A 43 2.60 -0.56 -13.85
N VAL A 44 3.03 -0.30 -12.61
CA VAL A 44 3.38 -1.36 -11.64
C VAL A 44 2.42 -1.36 -10.45
N ILE A 45 1.85 -2.52 -10.10
CA ILE A 45 1.16 -2.70 -8.82
C ILE A 45 2.12 -3.22 -7.75
N TYR A 46 2.22 -2.49 -6.64
CA TYR A 46 2.89 -2.95 -5.43
C TYR A 46 1.91 -3.77 -4.58
N VAL A 47 2.33 -4.93 -4.09
CA VAL A 47 1.50 -5.84 -3.28
C VAL A 47 2.23 -6.11 -1.97
N SER A 48 1.67 -5.65 -0.86
CA SER A 48 2.20 -5.93 0.49
C SER A 48 1.11 -5.83 1.56
N PHE A 49 1.11 -6.81 2.46
CA PHE A 49 0.13 -6.94 3.52
C PHE A 49 0.68 -6.62 4.92
N GLY A 50 1.78 -5.85 4.96
CA GLY A 50 2.43 -5.42 6.20
C GLY A 50 3.31 -6.52 6.80
N THR A 51 3.62 -6.40 8.10
CA THR A 51 4.57 -7.29 8.78
C THR A 51 3.91 -8.27 9.75
N THR A 52 2.61 -8.12 9.99
CA THR A 52 1.85 -8.86 11.02
C THR A 52 0.75 -9.72 10.41
N THR A 53 0.80 -9.95 9.10
CA THR A 53 -0.24 -10.66 8.35
C THR A 53 0.33 -11.94 7.80
N SER A 54 -0.42 -13.03 7.92
CA SER A 54 -0.11 -14.28 7.26
C SER A 54 -1.27 -14.79 6.41
N PHE A 55 -0.93 -15.50 5.34
CA PHE A 55 -1.85 -16.17 4.44
C PHE A 55 -1.65 -17.69 4.49
N LYS A 56 -2.75 -18.40 4.27
CA LYS A 56 -2.71 -19.83 3.97
C LYS A 56 -2.23 -20.05 2.54
N GLU A 57 -1.70 -21.24 2.27
CA GLU A 57 -1.11 -21.59 0.97
C GLU A 57 -2.11 -21.44 -0.19
N ASP A 58 -3.37 -21.81 0.02
CA ASP A 58 -4.45 -21.66 -0.96
C ASP A 58 -4.65 -20.20 -1.37
N GLN A 59 -4.60 -19.26 -0.42
CA GLN A 59 -4.73 -17.84 -0.70
C GLN A 59 -3.50 -17.28 -1.43
N ILE A 60 -2.30 -17.76 -1.10
CA ILE A 60 -1.06 -17.38 -1.79
C ILE A 60 -1.11 -17.85 -3.26
N GLU A 61 -1.58 -19.07 -3.52
CA GLU A 61 -1.77 -19.59 -4.87
C GLU A 61 -2.76 -18.75 -5.69
N GLN A 62 -3.88 -18.33 -5.09
CA GLN A 62 -4.85 -17.45 -5.75
C GLN A 62 -4.25 -16.07 -6.07
N ILE A 63 -3.46 -15.49 -5.17
CA ILE A 63 -2.78 -14.20 -5.41
C ILE A 63 -1.76 -14.35 -6.55
N ALA A 64 -0.91 -15.36 -6.51
CA ALA A 64 0.07 -15.65 -7.55
C ALA A 64 -0.60 -15.79 -8.91
N THR A 65 -1.61 -16.66 -9.00
CA THR A 65 -2.35 -16.92 -10.24
C THR A 65 -3.05 -15.67 -10.77
N GLY A 66 -3.68 -14.88 -9.89
CA GLY A 66 -4.36 -13.65 -10.30
C GLY A 66 -3.41 -12.55 -10.78
N LEU A 67 -2.24 -12.41 -10.15
CA LEU A 67 -1.18 -11.50 -10.61
C LEU A 67 -0.65 -11.91 -11.97
N GLU A 68 -0.37 -13.20 -12.18
CA GLU A 68 0.06 -13.74 -13.48
C GLU A 68 -1.01 -13.51 -14.57
N GLN A 69 -2.27 -13.82 -14.28
CA GLN A 69 -3.39 -13.64 -15.22
C GLN A 69 -3.64 -12.17 -15.55
N SER A 70 -3.34 -11.24 -14.63
CA SER A 70 -3.53 -9.81 -14.85
C SER A 70 -2.68 -9.25 -15.98
N LYS A 71 -1.54 -9.90 -16.27
CA LYS A 71 -0.49 -9.44 -17.20
C LYS A 71 0.07 -8.05 -16.86
N GLN A 72 -0.26 -7.50 -15.70
CA GLN A 72 0.27 -6.24 -15.21
C GLN A 72 1.60 -6.48 -14.52
N LYS A 73 2.47 -5.47 -14.54
CA LYS A 73 3.76 -5.53 -13.85
C LYS A 73 3.53 -5.42 -12.34
N PHE A 74 4.25 -6.19 -11.54
CA PHE A 74 4.05 -6.18 -10.09
C PHE A 74 5.32 -6.34 -9.27
N ILE A 75 5.31 -5.77 -8.07
CA ILE A 75 6.24 -6.15 -7.00
C ILE A 75 5.40 -6.75 -5.89
N TRP A 76 5.67 -8.00 -5.51
CA TRP A 76 4.96 -8.66 -4.43
C TRP A 76 5.91 -9.03 -3.30
N VAL A 77 5.63 -8.47 -2.12
CA VAL A 77 6.30 -8.85 -0.87
C VAL A 77 5.62 -10.09 -0.31
N LEU A 78 6.36 -11.19 -0.27
CA LEU A 78 5.92 -12.49 0.24
C LEU A 78 6.95 -12.98 1.26
N ARG A 79 6.74 -12.65 2.54
CA ARG A 79 7.69 -12.96 3.61
C ARG A 79 7.42 -14.34 4.18
N ASP A 80 8.45 -14.97 4.71
CA ASP A 80 8.33 -16.28 5.35
C ASP A 80 7.48 -16.23 6.64
N ALA A 81 7.46 -15.08 7.32
CA ALA A 81 6.57 -14.80 8.47
C ALA A 81 5.09 -14.63 8.07
N ASP A 82 4.80 -14.50 6.78
CA ASP A 82 3.43 -14.45 6.27
C ASP A 82 2.82 -15.86 6.17
N LYS A 83 3.46 -16.89 6.77
CA LYS A 83 2.87 -18.22 6.95
C LYS A 83 2.05 -18.29 8.25
N GLY A 84 0.91 -18.99 8.21
CA GLY A 84 0.03 -19.17 9.37
C GLY A 84 0.64 -19.96 10.53
N ASP A 85 1.73 -20.70 10.29
CA ASP A 85 2.30 -21.67 11.23
C ASP A 85 3.73 -21.27 11.64
N ILE A 86 3.86 -20.28 12.52
CA ILE A 86 5.14 -19.78 13.06
C ILE A 86 5.65 -20.68 14.22
N PHE A 87 4.85 -21.63 14.70
CA PHE A 87 5.15 -22.47 15.87
C PHE A 87 5.77 -23.83 15.55
N ASP A 88 5.93 -24.19 14.27
CA ASP A 88 6.57 -25.45 13.91
C ASP A 88 8.08 -25.23 13.80
N GLY A 89 8.82 -25.74 14.78
CA GLY A 89 10.26 -25.49 15.01
C GLY A 89 11.21 -26.08 13.96
N ASN A 90 10.77 -26.25 12.71
CA ASN A 90 11.62 -26.59 11.59
C ASN A 90 12.10 -25.29 10.91
N GLU A 91 13.40 -25.23 10.63
CA GLU A 91 14.03 -24.17 9.84
C GLU A 91 13.12 -23.73 8.68
N THR A 92 12.83 -22.42 8.65
CA THR A 92 11.86 -21.75 7.80
C THR A 92 12.04 -22.11 6.32
N LYS A 93 11.39 -23.19 5.87
CA LYS A 93 11.26 -23.48 4.44
C LYS A 93 10.51 -22.31 3.80
N ARG A 94 11.16 -21.61 2.87
CA ARG A 94 10.53 -20.56 2.06
C ARG A 94 9.28 -21.11 1.41
N TYR A 95 8.21 -20.31 1.29
CA TYR A 95 7.05 -20.74 0.51
C TYR A 95 7.47 -20.91 -0.96
N GLU A 96 7.32 -22.12 -1.47
CA GLU A 96 7.52 -22.43 -2.88
C GLU A 96 6.25 -22.02 -3.63
N LEU A 97 6.37 -20.96 -4.43
CA LEU A 97 5.31 -20.56 -5.35
C LEU A 97 5.04 -21.71 -6.35
N PRO A 98 3.84 -21.77 -6.97
CA PRO A 98 3.50 -22.83 -7.90
C PRO A 98 4.62 -23.10 -8.90
N ASN A 99 4.94 -24.37 -9.18
CA ASN A 99 6.10 -24.76 -9.97
C ASN A 99 6.24 -23.92 -11.25
N GLY A 100 7.43 -23.32 -11.43
CA GLY A 100 7.76 -22.48 -12.57
C GLY A 100 7.15 -21.07 -12.55
N PHE A 101 6.45 -20.65 -11.49
CA PHE A 101 5.85 -19.31 -11.41
C PHE A 101 6.88 -18.19 -11.55
N GLU A 102 7.98 -18.25 -10.79
CA GLU A 102 9.03 -17.23 -10.86
C GLU A 102 9.69 -17.18 -12.26
N GLU A 103 9.74 -18.30 -12.98
CA GLU A 103 10.20 -18.35 -14.37
C GLU A 103 9.20 -17.69 -15.33
N ARG A 104 7.89 -17.95 -15.16
CA ARG A 104 6.83 -17.39 -16.01
C ARG A 104 6.67 -15.88 -15.84
N ILE A 105 6.96 -15.36 -14.65
CA ILE A 105 6.85 -13.92 -14.36
C ILE A 105 8.16 -13.15 -14.61
N LYS A 106 9.21 -13.78 -15.14
CA LYS A 106 10.47 -13.09 -15.49
C LYS A 106 10.19 -11.89 -16.41
N GLY A 107 10.63 -10.71 -15.96
CA GLY A 107 10.43 -9.45 -16.68
C GLY A 107 9.05 -8.80 -16.47
N ILE A 108 8.09 -9.50 -15.87
CA ILE A 108 6.75 -8.99 -15.54
C ILE A 108 6.64 -8.66 -14.04
N GLY A 109 7.13 -9.56 -13.19
CA GLY A 109 7.01 -9.44 -11.74
C GLY A 109 8.34 -9.52 -11.01
N LEU A 110 8.35 -9.01 -9.79
CA LEU A 110 9.43 -9.18 -8.82
C LEU A 110 8.86 -9.71 -7.49
N ILE A 111 9.39 -10.84 -7.01
CA ILE A 111 9.07 -11.38 -5.68
C ILE A 111 10.13 -10.92 -4.69
N VAL A 112 9.70 -10.31 -3.60
CA VAL A 112 10.56 -9.80 -2.54
C VAL A 112 10.26 -10.59 -1.26
N ARG A 113 11.21 -11.40 -0.82
CA ARG A 113 11.01 -12.31 0.33
C ARG A 113 11.44 -11.73 1.67
N ASP A 114 12.28 -10.71 1.62
CA ASP A 114 12.82 -10.05 2.80
C ASP A 114 12.15 -8.68 3.04
N TRP A 115 12.95 -7.70 3.40
CA TRP A 115 12.51 -6.32 3.52
C TRP A 115 12.34 -5.67 2.14
N ALA A 116 11.37 -4.76 2.04
CA ALA A 116 11.15 -3.94 0.85
C ALA A 116 11.11 -2.47 1.27
N PRO A 117 11.73 -1.55 0.51
CA PRO A 117 11.68 -0.12 0.80
C PRO A 117 10.31 0.45 0.39
N GLN A 118 9.26 0.13 1.17
CA GLN A 118 7.85 0.43 0.83
C GLN A 118 7.64 1.90 0.45
N LEU A 119 8.13 2.83 1.27
CA LEU A 119 7.97 4.26 0.98
C LEU A 119 8.66 4.66 -0.34
N GLU A 120 9.84 4.10 -0.63
CA GLU A 120 10.55 4.35 -1.91
C GLU A 120 9.79 3.78 -3.10
N ILE A 121 9.28 2.55 -2.98
CA ILE A 121 8.43 1.92 -4.01
C ILE A 121 7.19 2.79 -4.26
N LEU A 122 6.48 3.21 -3.21
CA LEU A 122 5.29 4.06 -3.33
C LEU A 122 5.63 5.45 -3.90
N SER A 123 6.82 5.98 -3.64
CA SER A 123 7.26 7.27 -4.18
C SER A 123 7.71 7.19 -5.65
N HIS A 124 7.94 5.99 -6.18
CA HIS A 124 8.48 5.79 -7.52
C HIS A 124 7.43 6.08 -8.60
N THR A 125 7.84 6.75 -9.69
CA THR A 125 6.92 7.18 -10.77
C THR A 125 6.25 6.02 -11.50
N SER A 126 6.89 4.85 -11.53
CA SER A 126 6.35 3.64 -12.16
C SER A 126 5.29 2.93 -11.32
N THR A 127 5.14 3.29 -10.04
CA THR A 127 4.15 2.66 -9.16
C THR A 127 2.75 3.21 -9.45
N GLY A 128 1.91 2.36 -10.03
CA GLY A 128 0.53 2.63 -10.42
C GLY A 128 -0.52 2.12 -9.44
N GLY A 129 -0.16 1.45 -8.36
CA GLY A 129 -1.17 1.02 -7.39
C GLY A 129 -0.56 0.28 -6.23
N PHE A 130 -1.33 0.20 -5.15
CA PHE A 130 -0.91 -0.52 -3.96
C PHE A 130 -2.02 -1.46 -3.48
N MET A 131 -1.83 -2.77 -3.65
CA MET A 131 -2.65 -3.76 -2.96
C MET A 131 -2.19 -3.89 -1.52
N SER A 132 -3.04 -3.48 -0.59
CA SER A 132 -2.68 -3.26 0.80
C SER A 132 -3.70 -3.83 1.78
N HIS A 133 -3.19 -4.32 2.90
CA HIS A 133 -3.97 -4.64 4.09
C HIS A 133 -4.68 -3.43 4.72
N CYS A 134 -4.39 -2.20 4.29
CA CYS A 134 -5.01 -0.96 4.77
C CYS A 134 -4.72 -0.62 6.25
N GLY A 135 -3.56 -1.04 6.77
CA GLY A 135 -3.07 -0.50 8.04
C GLY A 135 -2.79 1.00 7.92
N TRP A 136 -3.02 1.77 8.99
CA TRP A 136 -3.02 3.23 8.92
C TRP A 136 -1.72 3.83 8.35
N ASN A 137 -0.56 3.30 8.75
CA ASN A 137 0.73 3.74 8.21
C ASN A 137 0.83 3.52 6.70
N SER A 138 0.46 2.33 6.22
CA SER A 138 0.48 2.01 4.78
C SER A 138 -0.50 2.87 3.99
N CYS A 139 -1.68 3.18 4.55
CA CYS A 139 -2.60 4.13 3.96
C CYS A 139 -1.99 5.53 3.86
N LEU A 140 -1.37 6.03 4.94
CA LEU A 140 -0.73 7.34 4.98
C LEU A 140 0.39 7.45 3.94
N GLU A 141 1.27 6.46 3.86
CA GLU A 141 2.37 6.43 2.87
C GLU A 141 1.81 6.45 1.43
N SER A 142 0.77 5.67 1.15
CA SER A 142 0.15 5.64 -0.18
C SER A 142 -0.50 6.97 -0.57
N ILE A 143 -1.33 7.55 0.29
CA ILE A 143 -2.05 8.80 -0.02
C ILE A 143 -1.10 10.00 -0.07
N THR A 144 -0.03 10.00 0.72
CA THR A 144 1.00 11.06 0.68
C THR A 144 1.92 10.94 -0.53
N MET A 145 2.01 9.76 -1.15
CA MET A 145 2.71 9.56 -2.42
C MET A 145 1.80 9.64 -3.64
N GLY A 146 0.47 9.68 -3.44
CA GLY A 146 -0.53 9.81 -4.51
C GLY A 146 -0.81 8.48 -5.23
N VAL A 147 -0.54 7.36 -4.58
CA VAL A 147 -0.75 6.01 -5.11
C VAL A 147 -2.13 5.51 -4.69
N PRO A 148 -2.97 5.05 -5.63
CA PRO A 148 -4.30 4.53 -5.30
C PRO A 148 -4.21 3.11 -4.69
N ILE A 149 -5.18 2.75 -3.85
CA ILE A 149 -5.12 1.53 -3.03
C ILE A 149 -6.15 0.49 -3.49
N ALA A 150 -5.71 -0.74 -3.74
CA ALA A 150 -6.56 -1.92 -3.80
C ALA A 150 -6.67 -2.52 -2.39
N SER A 151 -7.79 -2.25 -1.70
CA SER A 151 -7.95 -2.49 -0.26
C SER A 151 -8.34 -3.93 0.06
N TRP A 152 -7.57 -4.54 0.95
CA TRP A 152 -7.76 -5.90 1.43
C TRP A 152 -7.60 -5.98 2.95
N PRO A 153 -8.58 -5.51 3.74
CA PRO A 153 -8.47 -5.50 5.20
C PRO A 153 -8.40 -6.92 5.80
N MET A 154 -7.56 -7.07 6.82
CA MET A 154 -7.25 -8.34 7.49
C MET A 154 -7.56 -8.34 9.00
N HIS A 155 -7.37 -7.22 9.72
CA HIS A 155 -7.67 -7.10 11.16
C HIS A 155 -7.67 -5.65 11.67
N SER A 156 -7.86 -5.45 12.98
CA SER A 156 -7.75 -4.16 13.69
C SER A 156 -8.62 -3.04 13.09
N ASP A 157 -8.01 -1.88 12.79
CA ASP A 157 -8.62 -0.67 12.24
C ASP A 157 -8.76 -0.72 10.70
N GLN A 158 -8.13 -1.71 10.05
CA GLN A 158 -8.07 -1.84 8.60
C GLN A 158 -9.43 -1.80 7.90
N PRO A 159 -10.52 -2.41 8.43
CA PRO A 159 -11.84 -2.31 7.79
C PRO A 159 -12.38 -0.87 7.75
N ARG A 160 -12.13 -0.07 8.79
CA ARG A 160 -12.53 1.34 8.84
C ARG A 160 -11.69 2.17 7.87
N ASN A 161 -10.39 1.89 7.81
CA ASN A 161 -9.50 2.52 6.85
C ASN A 161 -9.93 2.21 5.41
N THR A 162 -10.34 0.98 5.11
CA THR A 162 -10.90 0.60 3.80
C THR A 162 -12.11 1.47 3.42
N VAL A 163 -13.04 1.71 4.35
CA VAL A 163 -14.20 2.60 4.09
C VAL A 163 -13.73 4.03 3.81
N LEU A 164 -12.80 4.56 4.60
CA LEU A 164 -12.23 5.89 4.38
C LEU A 164 -11.59 5.99 2.98
N ILE A 165 -10.77 5.01 2.60
CA ILE A 165 -10.05 5.00 1.32
C ILE A 165 -11.01 4.88 0.12
N THR A 166 -11.98 3.96 0.20
CA THR A 166 -12.78 3.57 -0.97
C THR A 166 -14.08 4.36 -1.11
N GLN A 167 -14.73 4.71 0.01
CA GLN A 167 -16.06 5.36 -0.01
C GLN A 167 -15.99 6.86 0.22
N VAL A 168 -15.13 7.30 1.15
CA VAL A 168 -15.03 8.73 1.53
C VAL A 168 -14.06 9.46 0.61
N LEU A 169 -12.81 9.03 0.56
CA LEU A 169 -11.76 9.65 -0.24
C LEU A 169 -11.83 9.24 -1.72
N LYS A 170 -12.40 8.07 -2.00
CA LYS A 170 -12.53 7.49 -3.36
C LYS A 170 -11.19 7.38 -4.09
N VAL A 171 -10.14 7.03 -3.34
CA VAL A 171 -8.75 6.83 -3.82
C VAL A 171 -8.36 5.36 -3.85
N GLY A 172 -9.34 4.45 -3.90
CA GLY A 172 -9.08 3.02 -3.97
C GLY A 172 -10.28 2.17 -4.35
N LEU A 173 -10.04 0.87 -4.53
CA LEU A 173 -11.01 -0.17 -4.86
C LEU A 173 -11.01 -1.27 -3.78
N VAL A 174 -12.16 -1.90 -3.54
CA VAL A 174 -12.25 -3.04 -2.62
C VAL A 174 -11.82 -4.33 -3.33
N VAL A 175 -10.81 -5.01 -2.80
CA VAL A 175 -10.44 -6.39 -3.20
C VAL A 175 -11.20 -7.41 -2.36
N LYS A 176 -11.21 -7.21 -1.03
CA LYS A 176 -11.87 -8.10 -0.07
C LYS A 176 -12.78 -7.31 0.85
N ASP A 177 -14.06 -7.67 0.86
CA ASP A 177 -15.01 -7.13 1.84
C ASP A 177 -14.73 -7.74 3.22
N TRP A 178 -14.70 -6.91 4.26
CA TRP A 178 -14.51 -7.35 5.65
C TRP A 178 -15.60 -8.32 6.12
N ALA A 179 -16.83 -8.18 5.62
CA ALA A 179 -17.91 -9.11 5.88
C ALA A 179 -17.55 -10.54 5.41
N GLN A 180 -16.73 -10.66 4.36
CA GLN A 180 -16.23 -11.90 3.79
C GLN A 180 -14.77 -12.18 4.17
N ARG A 181 -14.29 -11.66 5.32
CA ARG A 181 -12.88 -11.81 5.76
C ARG A 181 -12.35 -13.24 5.82
N ASN A 182 -13.23 -14.24 6.03
CA ASN A 182 -12.85 -15.66 6.07
C ASN A 182 -12.95 -16.35 4.70
N ALA A 183 -13.52 -15.71 3.70
CA ALA A 183 -13.63 -16.26 2.36
C ALA A 183 -12.28 -16.18 1.63
N LEU A 184 -12.04 -17.18 0.78
CA LEU A 184 -10.92 -17.18 -0.16
C LEU A 184 -11.19 -16.13 -1.24
N VAL A 185 -10.23 -15.24 -1.47
CA VAL A 185 -10.26 -14.33 -2.62
C VAL A 185 -9.67 -15.06 -3.81
N THR A 186 -10.47 -15.23 -4.87
CA THR A 186 -10.07 -16.02 -6.04
C THR A 186 -9.09 -15.25 -6.93
N ALA A 187 -8.33 -15.98 -7.74
CA ALA A 187 -7.42 -15.43 -8.74
C ALA A 187 -8.13 -14.45 -9.69
N SER A 188 -9.39 -14.75 -10.07
CA SER A 188 -10.19 -13.87 -10.92
C SER A 188 -10.51 -12.53 -10.24
N VAL A 189 -10.71 -12.50 -8.91
CA VAL A 189 -10.92 -11.24 -8.18
C VAL A 189 -9.63 -10.42 -8.16
N VAL A 190 -8.49 -11.07 -7.86
CA VAL A 190 -7.16 -10.42 -7.88
C VAL A 190 -6.86 -9.85 -9.27
N GLU A 191 -6.98 -10.67 -10.32
CA GLU A 191 -6.79 -10.27 -11.72
C GLU A 191 -7.63 -9.04 -12.07
N LYS A 192 -8.94 -9.09 -11.84
CA LYS A 192 -9.87 -8.02 -12.19
C LYS A 192 -9.55 -6.73 -11.47
N VAL A 193 -9.23 -6.76 -10.17
CA VAL A 193 -8.94 -5.53 -9.42
C VAL A 193 -7.60 -4.94 -9.84
N VAL A 194 -6.57 -5.77 -10.05
CA VAL A 194 -5.26 -5.31 -10.53
C VAL A 194 -5.42 -4.62 -11.89
N ARG A 195 -6.09 -5.27 -12.85
CA ARG A 195 -6.35 -4.72 -14.17
C ARG A 195 -7.16 -3.44 -14.08
N ARG A 196 -8.30 -3.47 -13.37
CA ARG A 196 -9.17 -2.30 -13.18
C ARG A 196 -8.41 -1.09 -12.64
N LEU A 197 -7.51 -1.28 -11.67
CA LEU A 197 -6.75 -0.18 -11.09
C LEU A 197 -5.64 0.36 -12.01
N ILE A 198 -5.03 -0.48 -12.85
CA ILE A 198 -3.86 -0.12 -13.67
C ILE A 198 -4.21 0.28 -15.11
N GLU A 199 -5.16 -0.40 -15.74
CA GLU A 199 -5.36 -0.34 -17.20
C GLU A 199 -6.65 0.37 -17.65
N THR A 200 -7.52 0.76 -16.71
CA THR A 200 -8.85 1.31 -17.05
C THR A 200 -8.97 2.80 -16.72
N GLU A 201 -9.88 3.48 -17.43
CA GLU A 201 -10.22 4.89 -17.18
C GLU A 201 -10.67 5.13 -15.74
N GLU A 202 -11.41 4.19 -15.13
CA GLU A 202 -11.78 4.29 -13.71
C GLU A 202 -10.53 4.28 -12.81
N GLY A 203 -9.56 3.41 -13.11
CA GLY A 203 -8.27 3.39 -12.40
C GLY A 203 -7.53 4.72 -12.51
N ASP A 204 -7.54 5.34 -13.69
CA ASP A 204 -6.97 6.66 -13.92
C ASP A 204 -7.69 7.77 -13.15
N GLU A 205 -9.02 7.75 -13.08
CA GLU A 205 -9.77 8.70 -12.25
C GLU A 205 -9.42 8.58 -10.76
N ILE A 206 -9.32 7.35 -10.26
CA ILE A 206 -8.96 7.06 -8.86
C ILE A 206 -7.53 7.57 -8.59
N ARG A 207 -6.60 7.34 -9.51
CA ARG A 207 -5.23 7.84 -9.44
C ARG A 207 -5.17 9.36 -9.45
N GLN A 208 -5.91 10.02 -10.33
CA GLN A 208 -5.98 11.48 -10.35
C GLN A 208 -6.56 12.03 -9.03
N ARG A 209 -7.55 11.37 -8.43
CA ARG A 209 -8.04 11.70 -7.08
C ARG A 209 -6.93 11.55 -6.03
N ALA A 210 -6.18 10.45 -6.06
CA ALA A 210 -5.05 10.22 -5.16
C ALA A 210 -3.95 11.29 -5.29
N VAL A 211 -3.61 11.69 -6.51
CA VAL A 211 -2.63 12.77 -6.78
C VAL A 211 -3.15 14.13 -6.29
N ARG A 212 -4.43 14.46 -6.50
CA ARG A 212 -5.02 15.69 -5.94
C ARG A 212 -4.97 15.71 -4.42
N LEU A 213 -5.26 14.57 -3.79
CA LEU A 213 -5.19 14.42 -2.33
C LEU A 213 -3.76 14.57 -1.82
N LYS A 214 -2.78 13.92 -2.45
CA LYS A 214 -1.35 14.12 -2.19
C LYS A 214 -0.99 15.61 -2.19
N ASN A 215 -1.32 16.31 -3.26
CA ASN A 215 -0.95 17.73 -3.41
C ASN A 215 -1.62 18.60 -2.34
N ALA A 216 -2.85 18.28 -1.92
CA ALA A 216 -3.52 18.97 -0.83
C ALA A 216 -2.84 18.71 0.52
N ILE A 217 -2.42 17.47 0.80
CA ILE A 217 -1.69 17.11 2.02
C ILE A 217 -0.32 17.80 2.08
N HIS A 218 0.40 17.89 0.95
CA HIS A 218 1.69 18.58 0.91
C HIS A 218 1.51 20.07 1.22
N ARG A 219 0.55 20.72 0.57
CA ARG A 219 0.22 22.14 0.84
C ARG A 219 -0.27 22.40 2.27
N SER A 220 -0.89 21.43 2.93
CA SER A 220 -1.37 21.64 4.31
C SER A 220 -0.23 21.74 5.32
N LYS A 221 0.98 21.29 4.97
CA LYS A 221 2.18 21.37 5.81
C LYS A 221 3.06 22.59 5.53
N ASP A 222 2.89 23.24 4.39
CA ASP A 222 3.60 24.48 4.07
C ASP A 222 3.23 25.58 5.08
N GLU A 223 4.06 26.62 5.17
CA GLU A 223 3.82 27.76 6.06
C GLU A 223 2.42 28.36 5.81
N GLY A 224 1.65 28.56 6.88
CA GLY A 224 0.24 28.98 6.81
C GLY A 224 -0.76 27.89 6.41
N GLY A 225 -0.33 26.66 6.13
CA GLY A 225 -1.17 25.50 5.86
C GLY A 225 -1.90 24.99 7.12
N VAL A 226 -3.02 24.29 6.94
CA VAL A 226 -3.88 23.86 8.08
C VAL A 226 -3.13 22.95 9.07
N SER A 227 -2.34 22.00 8.60
CA SER A 227 -1.55 21.12 9.47
C SER A 227 -0.43 21.87 10.16
N HIS A 228 0.19 22.84 9.48
CA HIS A 228 1.20 23.72 10.05
C HIS A 228 0.61 24.56 11.21
N LEU A 229 -0.53 25.22 10.98
CA LEU A 229 -1.22 26.02 12.00
C LEU A 229 -1.70 25.19 13.20
N GLU A 230 -2.16 23.96 12.97
CA GLU A 230 -2.52 23.04 14.06
C GLU A 230 -1.29 22.62 14.87
N MET A 231 -0.12 22.44 14.22
CA MET A 231 1.15 22.19 14.91
C MET A 231 1.61 23.39 15.74
N GLU A 232 1.58 24.60 15.19
CA GLU A 232 1.89 25.82 15.93
C GLU A 232 0.96 26.00 17.14
N SER A 233 -0.34 25.77 16.94
CA SER A 233 -1.32 25.83 18.02
C SER A 233 -1.04 24.80 19.12
N PHE A 234 -0.57 23.60 18.76
CA PHE A 234 -0.18 22.57 19.73
C PHE A 234 1.07 22.98 20.49
N ILE A 235 2.12 23.43 19.80
CA ILE A 235 3.37 23.91 20.41
C ILE A 235 3.07 25.03 21.40
N ALA A 236 2.31 26.05 20.98
CA ALA A 236 1.92 27.16 21.85
C ALA A 236 1.10 26.72 23.06
N HIS A 237 0.37 25.60 22.99
CA HIS A 237 -0.38 25.08 24.13
C HIS A 237 0.51 24.41 25.18
N ILE A 238 1.60 23.76 24.76
CA ILE A 238 2.49 23.01 25.66
C ILE A 238 3.69 23.84 26.15
N THR A 239 3.98 24.96 25.51
CA THR A 239 5.05 25.89 25.92
C THR A 239 4.56 27.05 26.79
N ASN A 240 3.24 27.18 27.00
CA ASN A 240 2.60 28.13 27.91
C ASN A 240 2.11 27.40 29.17
#